data_AF-A0A841KXE3-F1
#
_entry.id   AF-A0A841KXE3-F1
#
_cell.length_a   1.000
_cell.length_b   1.000
_cell.length_c   1.000
_cell.angle_alpha   90.00
_cell.angle_beta   90.00
_cell.angle_gamma   90.00
#
_symmetry.space_group_name_H-M   'P 1'
#
loop_
_entity.id
_entity.type
_entity.pdbx_description
1 polymer ?
#
loop_
_entity_poly.entity_id
_entity_poly.type
_entity_poly.pdbx_seq_one_letter_code
_entity_poly.pdbx_strand_id
1 'polypeptide(L)'
;MIRLLFFSQSSKYTLGLPQGFRELNCPVFVLRDLSRSSIKEAIDHFRPDLMITTGWAYRRHKREHVDELVKRVAKYKENMSIEQLKIQDGPKRVPSSVLKSINLMQL
;
A
#
# COMPACT_ATOMS: atom_id res chain seq x y z
N MET A 1 -9.73 -9.85 8.73
CA MET A 1 -9.54 -9.86 7.26
C MET A 1 -8.79 -8.59 6.91
N ILE A 2 -7.62 -8.70 6.26
CA ILE A 2 -6.68 -7.58 6.08
C ILE A 2 -7.04 -6.78 4.83
N ARG A 3 -7.15 -5.45 4.97
CA ARG A 3 -7.38 -4.48 3.90
C ARG A 3 -6.05 -3.91 3.42
N LEU A 4 -5.79 -4.02 2.13
CA LEU A 4 -4.50 -3.68 1.52
C LEU A 4 -4.61 -2.43 0.67
N LEU A 5 -3.78 -1.43 0.96
CA LEU A 5 -3.63 -0.24 0.13
C LEU A 5 -2.34 -0.33 -0.68
N PHE A 6 -2.45 -0.37 -2.00
CA PHE A 6 -1.30 -0.25 -2.89
C PHE A 6 -1.14 1.19 -3.35
N PHE A 7 0.01 1.79 -3.08
CA PHE A 7 0.39 3.06 -3.68
C PHE A 7 1.31 2.83 -4.89
N SER A 8 0.72 2.92 -6.08
CA SER A 8 1.42 2.73 -7.35
C SER A 8 0.76 3.50 -8.49
N GLN A 9 1.57 4.21 -9.26
CA GLN A 9 1.13 4.93 -10.46
C GLN A 9 0.69 3.97 -11.58
N SER A 10 1.31 2.79 -11.68
CA SER A 10 1.08 1.86 -12.79
C SER A 10 1.06 0.41 -12.31
N SER A 11 0.15 -0.37 -12.91
CA SER A 11 0.01 -1.81 -12.63
C SER A 11 1.28 -2.60 -12.93
N LYS A 12 2.15 -2.12 -13.83
CA LYS A 12 3.45 -2.73 -14.14
C LYS A 12 4.38 -2.80 -12.93
N TYR A 13 4.21 -1.93 -11.94
CA TYR A 13 5.03 -1.93 -10.72
C TYR A 13 4.41 -2.76 -9.60
N THR A 14 3.15 -3.16 -9.73
CA THR A 14 2.49 -4.03 -8.75
C THR A 14 2.38 -5.47 -9.26
N LEU A 15 2.70 -5.74 -10.52
CA LEU A 15 2.92 -7.07 -11.12
C LEU A 15 1.90 -8.15 -10.71
N GLY A 16 0.60 -7.82 -10.71
CA GLY A 16 -0.46 -8.77 -10.38
C GLY A 16 -0.66 -9.01 -8.87
N LEU A 17 0.16 -8.45 -7.98
CA LEU A 17 -0.04 -8.57 -6.53
C LEU A 17 -1.43 -8.12 -6.07
N PRO A 18 -1.98 -6.97 -6.52
CA PRO A 18 -3.35 -6.58 -6.18
C PRO A 18 -4.37 -7.63 -6.57
N GLN A 19 -4.14 -8.35 -7.68
CA GLN A 19 -5.03 -9.39 -8.16
C GLN A 19 -4.91 -10.65 -7.29
N GLY A 20 -3.70 -11.11 -7.00
CA GLY A 20 -3.49 -12.27 -6.12
C GLY A 20 -4.08 -12.07 -4.72
N PHE A 21 -4.01 -10.87 -4.16
CA PHE A 21 -4.67 -10.58 -2.88
C PHE A 21 -6.20 -10.60 -2.95
N ARG A 22 -6.80 -10.16 -4.05
CA ARG A 22 -8.25 -10.27 -4.25
C ARG A 22 -8.69 -11.73 -4.36
N GLU A 23 -7.91 -12.56 -5.05
CA GLU A 23 -8.17 -14.00 -5.14
C GLU A 23 -8.08 -14.70 -3.77
N LEU A 24 -7.29 -14.15 -2.85
CA LEU A 24 -7.24 -14.55 -1.44
C LEU A 24 -8.33 -13.87 -0.57
N ASN A 25 -9.37 -13.30 -1.17
CA ASN A 25 -10.46 -12.59 -0.51
C ASN A 25 -10.02 -11.42 0.39
N CYS A 26 -8.86 -10.82 0.11
CA CYS A 26 -8.43 -9.61 0.81
C CYS A 26 -8.97 -8.38 0.06
N PRO A 27 -9.63 -7.42 0.73
CA PRO A 27 -9.99 -6.15 0.10
C PRO A 27 -8.75 -5.37 -0.32
N VAL A 28 -8.73 -4.87 -1.56
CA VAL A 28 -7.59 -4.16 -2.13
C VAL A 28 -8.01 -2.81 -2.71
N PHE A 29 -7.38 -1.73 -2.24
CA PHE A 29 -7.47 -0.40 -2.83
C PHE A 29 -6.15 -0.06 -3.54
N VAL A 30 -6.23 0.49 -4.76
CA VAL A 30 -5.05 0.93 -5.51
C VAL A 30 -5.08 2.46 -5.65
N LEU A 31 -4.26 3.13 -4.86
CA LEU A 31 -4.07 4.58 -4.91
C LEU A 31 -3.05 4.93 -6.00
N ARG A 32 -3.52 5.69 -7.00
CA ARG A 32 -2.72 6.05 -8.19
C ARG A 32 -2.18 7.47 -8.15
N ASP A 33 -2.82 8.34 -7.37
CA ASP A 33 -2.46 9.74 -7.20
C ASP A 33 -2.59 10.16 -5.73
N LEU A 34 -2.01 11.31 -5.37
CA LEU A 34 -2.06 11.86 -4.01
C LEU A 34 -2.89 13.14 -3.94
N SER A 35 -3.97 13.26 -4.72
CA SER A 35 -4.95 14.33 -4.49
C SER A 35 -5.60 14.16 -3.11
N ARG A 36 -6.07 15.27 -2.52
CA ARG A 36 -6.72 15.24 -1.20
C ARG A 36 -7.94 14.30 -1.16
N SER A 37 -8.71 14.24 -2.23
CA SER A 37 -9.85 13.33 -2.37
C SER A 37 -9.41 11.87 -2.39
N SER A 38 -8.40 11.54 -3.21
CA SER A 38 -7.88 10.16 -3.30
C SER A 38 -7.28 9.70 -1.98
N ILE A 39 -6.56 10.57 -1.26
CA ILE A 39 -6.04 10.27 0.08
C ILE A 39 -7.18 10.03 1.07
N LYS A 40 -8.24 10.86 1.05
CA LYS A 40 -9.41 10.69 1.92
C LYS A 40 -10.11 9.36 1.68
N GLU A 41 -10.30 9.00 0.42
CA GLU A 41 -10.92 7.73 0.06
C GLU A 41 -10.06 6.54 0.48
N ALA A 42 -8.76 6.58 0.15
CA ALA A 42 -7.84 5.48 0.40
C ALA A 42 -7.53 5.26 1.89
N ILE A 43 -7.56 6.30 2.72
CA ILE A 43 -7.18 6.20 4.13
C ILE A 43 -8.41 6.26 5.06
N ASP A 44 -9.25 7.28 4.92
CA ASP A 44 -10.31 7.53 5.91
C ASP A 44 -11.52 6.62 5.67
N HIS A 45 -11.84 6.35 4.40
CA HIS A 45 -12.97 5.49 4.01
C HIS A 45 -12.57 4.03 3.91
N PHE A 46 -11.50 3.72 3.17
CA PHE A 46 -11.06 2.33 3.00
C PHE A 46 -10.39 1.74 4.26
N ARG A 47 -9.75 2.57 5.09
CA ARG A 47 -9.09 2.18 6.36
C ARG A 47 -8.15 0.97 6.22
N PRO A 48 -7.06 1.08 5.45
CA PRO A 48 -6.17 -0.03 5.21
C PRO A 48 -5.45 -0.47 6.49
N ASP A 49 -5.24 -1.78 6.61
CA ASP A 49 -4.45 -2.37 7.69
C ASP A 49 -2.97 -2.50 7.26
N LEU A 50 -2.71 -2.59 5.95
CA LEU A 50 -1.37 -2.61 5.37
C LEU A 50 -1.29 -1.74 4.12
N MET A 51 -0.34 -0.79 4.10
CA MET A 51 0.00 -0.02 2.91
C MET A 51 1.30 -0.54 2.27
N ILE A 52 1.20 -0.89 0.99
CA ILE A 52 2.28 -1.39 0.15
C ILE A 52 2.62 -0.33 -0.88
N THR A 53 3.89 0.06 -0.92
CA THR A 53 4.32 1.20 -1.73
C THR A 53 5.43 0.75 -2.68
N THR A 54 5.42 1.27 -3.90
CA THR A 54 6.56 1.09 -4.81
C THR A 54 7.54 2.24 -4.55
N GLY A 55 8.83 1.94 -4.32
CA GLY A 55 9.81 2.91 -3.80
C GLY A 55 10.01 4.22 -4.60
N TRP A 56 9.43 4.31 -5.80
CA TRP A 56 9.46 5.48 -6.68
C TRP A 56 8.16 6.29 -6.69
N ALA A 57 7.07 5.76 -6.16
CA ALA A 57 5.74 6.38 -6.26
C ALA A 57 5.71 7.79 -5.66
N TYR A 58 6.45 8.03 -4.58
CA TYR A 58 6.50 9.32 -3.90
C TYR A 58 7.26 10.42 -4.65
N ARG A 59 8.26 10.07 -5.48
CA ARG A 59 9.21 11.05 -6.04
C ARG A 59 8.58 12.04 -7.02
N ARG A 60 7.41 11.71 -7.56
CA ARG A 60 6.72 12.53 -8.57
C ARG A 60 5.61 13.40 -7.99
N HIS A 61 5.35 13.30 -6.69
CA HIS A 61 4.33 14.11 -6.03
C HIS A 61 4.96 15.25 -5.25
N LYS A 62 4.21 16.34 -5.12
CA LYS A 62 4.58 17.44 -4.23
C LYS A 62 4.70 16.91 -2.81
N ARG A 63 5.72 17.41 -2.11
CA ARG A 63 5.99 17.05 -0.71
C ARG A 63 4.77 17.21 0.20
N GLU A 64 3.99 18.27 0.00
CA GLU A 64 2.76 18.54 0.75
C GLU A 64 1.74 17.39 0.69
N HIS A 65 1.62 16.69 -0.44
CA HIS A 65 0.71 15.57 -0.59
C HIS A 65 1.24 14.29 0.06
N VAL A 66 2.56 14.10 0.02
CA VAL A 66 3.22 12.99 0.72
C VAL A 66 3.10 13.19 2.23
N ASP A 67 3.33 14.41 2.72
CA ASP A 67 3.19 14.76 4.13
C ASP A 67 1.74 14.59 4.62
N GLU A 68 0.74 14.96 3.80
CA GLU A 68 -0.68 14.71 4.10
C GLU A 68 -0.98 13.22 4.22
N LEU A 69 -0.50 12.39 3.28
CA LEU A 69 -0.65 10.94 3.35
C LEU A 69 -0.02 10.39 4.64
N VAL A 70 1.22 10.79 4.94
CA VAL A 70 1.94 10.33 6.15
C VAL A 70 1.21 10.75 7.42
N LYS A 71 0.72 12.00 7.50
CA LYS A 71 -0.06 12.48 8.65
C LYS A 71 -1.35 11.67 8.85
N ARG A 72 -2.10 11.40 7.77
CA ARG A 72 -3.32 10.62 7.88
C ARG A 72 -3.05 9.17 8.27
N VAL A 73 -2.04 8.56 7.67
CA VAL A 73 -1.59 7.21 8.06
C VAL A 73 -1.18 7.18 9.53
N ALA A 74 -0.45 8.19 10.01
CA ALA A 74 -0.03 8.31 11.41
C ALA A 74 -1.23 8.40 12.38
N LYS A 75 -2.36 8.97 11.95
CA LYS A 75 -3.60 8.99 12.74
C LYS A 75 -4.17 7.59 13.00
N TYR A 76 -3.92 6.64 12.10
CA TYR A 76 -4.43 5.26 12.17
C TYR A 76 -3.34 4.24 12.56
N LYS A 77 -2.16 4.73 13.00
CA LYS A 77 -0.92 3.96 13.16
C LYS A 77 -0.97 2.88 14.24
N GLU A 78 -1.90 2.93 15.18
CA GLU A 78 -2.08 1.87 16.18
C GLU A 78 -2.45 0.52 15.53
N ASN A 79 -2.98 0.52 14.29
CA ASN A 79 -3.41 -0.70 13.59
C ASN A 79 -2.87 -0.86 12.16
N MET A 80 -1.94 0.00 11.69
CA MET A 80 -1.55 0.04 10.28
C MET A 80 -0.04 -0.17 10.06
N SER A 81 0.32 -1.20 9.30
CA SER A 81 1.69 -1.48 8.86
C SER A 81 2.00 -0.82 7.51
N ILE A 82 3.25 -0.40 7.29
CA ILE A 82 3.72 0.19 6.02
C ILE A 82 4.93 -0.59 5.52
N GLU A 83 4.83 -1.13 4.31
CA GLU A 83 5.90 -1.91 3.68
C GLU A 83 6.28 -1.28 2.32
N GLN A 84 7.58 -1.15 2.07
CA GLN A 84 8.09 -0.74 0.76
C GLN A 84 8.55 -1.96 -0.03
N LEU A 85 8.01 -2.14 -1.24
CA LEU A 85 8.50 -3.14 -2.17
C LEU A 85 9.78 -2.64 -2.86
N LYS A 86 10.91 -3.28 -2.57
CA LYS A 86 12.14 -3.16 -3.35
C LYS A 86 12.05 -4.06 -4.58
N ILE A 87 11.69 -3.48 -5.71
CA ILE A 87 11.52 -4.18 -7.00
C ILE A 87 12.88 -4.21 -7.72
N GLN A 88 13.74 -5.20 -7.46
CA GLN A 88 15.03 -5.41 -8.17
C GLN A 88 14.83 -6.28 -9.41
N ASP A 89 15.33 -5.88 -10.58
CA ASP A 89 15.10 -6.54 -11.88
C ASP A 89 15.57 -8.01 -11.92
N GLY A 90 14.63 -8.94 -12.11
CA GLY A 90 14.76 -10.40 -12.01
C GLY A 90 13.39 -11.04 -11.70
N PRO A 91 13.18 -12.37 -11.72
CA PRO A 91 11.91 -12.97 -11.30
C PRO A 91 11.71 -12.73 -9.79
N LYS A 92 10.82 -11.78 -9.44
CA LYS A 92 10.76 -11.16 -8.10
C LYS A 92 9.79 -11.92 -7.18
N ARG A 93 10.32 -12.58 -6.15
CA ARG A 93 9.53 -13.11 -5.02
C ARG A 93 8.96 -11.96 -4.18
N VAL A 94 7.73 -12.13 -3.66
CA VAL A 94 7.19 -11.25 -2.62
C VAL A 94 8.19 -11.23 -1.44
N PRO A 95 8.61 -10.05 -0.93
CA PRO A 95 9.53 -9.99 0.18
C PRO A 95 8.99 -10.77 1.38
N SER A 96 9.85 -11.57 2.01
CA SER A 96 9.46 -12.35 3.19
C SER A 96 9.00 -11.46 4.36
N SER A 97 9.39 -10.19 4.42
CA SER A 97 8.86 -9.21 5.37
C SER A 97 7.36 -8.96 5.17
N VAL A 98 6.91 -8.80 3.92
CA VAL A 98 5.49 -8.63 3.59
C VAL A 98 4.69 -9.87 3.96
N LEU A 99 5.22 -11.06 3.64
CA LEU A 99 4.58 -12.33 4.02
C LEU A 99 4.50 -12.51 5.54
N LYS A 100 5.56 -12.12 6.27
CA LYS A 100 5.56 -12.14 7.74
C LYS A 100 4.56 -11.15 8.32
N SER A 101 4.48 -9.93 7.80
CA SER A 101 3.52 -8.91 8.26
C SER A 101 2.07 -9.35 8.02
N ILE A 102 1.80 -10.09 6.94
CA ILE A 102 0.49 -10.72 6.70
C ILE A 102 0.20 -11.82 7.72
N ASN A 103 1.14 -12.75 7.95
CA ASN A 103 0.97 -13.85 8.91
C ASN A 103 0.86 -13.38 10.37
N LEU A 104 1.58 -12.30 10.74
CA LEU A 104 1.52 -11.69 12.08
C LEU A 104 0.16 -11.03 12.38
N MET A 105 -0.59 -10.65 11.34
CA MET A 105 -1.93 -10.07 11.48
C MET A 105 -3.06 -11.12 11.39
N GLN A 106 -2.71 -12.40 11.22
CA GLN A 106 -3.67 -13.52 11.18
C GLN A 106 -3.71 -14.33 12.50
N LEU A 107 -2.89 -13.97 13.49
CA LEU A 107 -2.90 -14.48 14.87
C LEU A 107 -3.65 -13.49 15.79
#